data_AF-F9Q1C8-F1
#
_entry.id   AF-F9Q1C8-F1
#
_cell.length_a   1.000
_cell.length_b   1.000
_cell.length_c   1.000
_cell.angle_alpha   90.00
_cell.angle_beta   90.00
_cell.angle_gamma   90.00
#
_symmetry.space_group_name_H-M   'P 1'
#
loop_
_entity.id
_entity.type
_entity.pdbx_description
1 polymer ?
#
loop_
_entity_poly.entity_id
_entity_poly.type
_entity_poly.pdbx_seq_one_letter_code
_entity_poly.pdbx_strand_id
1 'polypeptide(L)' 'MLKVYYGNSDYAKYDHSVCQWNQFLKDFCADENSANYSNKLKVASILWKEVRNSSNEKIYSKKLLTEYADRIDEYEK' A
#
# COMPACT_ATOMS: atom_id res chain seq x y z
N MET A 1 5.84 -31.32 -18.89
CA MET A 1 6.79 -30.51 -18.08
C MET A 1 6.56 -29.05 -18.46
N LEU A 2 6.10 -28.20 -17.52
CA LEU A 2 5.58 -26.86 -17.82
C LEU A 2 6.70 -25.90 -18.28
N LYS A 3 6.45 -25.13 -19.35
CA LYS A 3 7.38 -24.16 -19.98
C LYS A 3 7.91 -23.05 -19.04
N VAL A 4 7.41 -22.97 -17.82
CA VAL A 4 7.84 -22.04 -16.77
C VAL A 4 9.32 -22.22 -16.42
N TYR A 5 9.87 -23.44 -16.54
CA TYR A 5 11.25 -23.74 -16.13
C TYR A 5 12.34 -23.05 -16.98
N TYR A 6 12.01 -22.63 -18.21
CA TYR A 6 12.97 -22.04 -19.15
C TYR A 6 12.93 -20.50 -19.20
N GLY A 7 12.26 -19.85 -18.24
CA GLY A 7 12.26 -18.37 -18.11
C GLY A 7 11.57 -17.62 -19.26
N ASN A 8 10.91 -18.32 -20.18
CA ASN A 8 10.22 -17.76 -21.34
C ASN A 8 8.71 -17.63 -21.09
N SER A 9 8.35 -17.27 -19.86
CA SER A 9 6.96 -16.96 -19.51
C SER A 9 6.77 -15.46 -19.53
N ASP A 10 5.83 -14.98 -20.33
CA ASP A 10 5.31 -13.60 -20.34
C ASP A 10 4.54 -13.26 -19.03
N TYR A 11 4.90 -13.95 -17.94
CA TYR A 11 4.08 -14.19 -16.75
C TYR A 11 4.02 -13.01 -15.77
N ALA A 12 4.83 -11.97 -15.98
CA ALA A 12 4.52 -10.66 -15.42
C ALA A 12 5.32 -9.60 -16.18
N LYS A 13 4.70 -8.92 -17.13
CA LYS A 13 5.14 -7.56 -17.48
C LYS A 13 4.85 -6.71 -16.25
N TYR A 14 5.83 -6.58 -15.37
CA TYR A 14 5.75 -5.65 -14.25
C TYR A 14 5.75 -4.24 -14.83
N ASP A 15 4.55 -3.69 -15.00
CA ASP A 15 4.38 -2.29 -15.27
C ASP A 15 4.97 -1.55 -14.06
N HIS A 16 6.08 -0.83 -14.25
CA HIS A 16 6.82 -0.14 -13.18
C HIS A 16 5.94 0.84 -12.38
N SER A 17 4.75 1.16 -12.88
CA SER A 17 3.68 1.90 -12.18
C SER A 17 3.07 1.14 -10.99
N VAL A 18 3.12 -0.20 -10.96
CA VAL A 18 2.60 -1.05 -9.87
C VAL A 18 3.53 -1.04 -8.65
N CYS A 19 4.76 -0.53 -8.79
CA CYS A 19 5.72 -0.46 -7.68
C CYS A 19 5.29 0.48 -6.55
N GLN A 20 4.52 1.53 -6.85
CA GLN A 20 4.26 2.59 -5.86
C GLN A 20 3.32 2.14 -4.74
N TRP A 21 2.26 1.38 -5.07
CA TRP A 21 1.37 0.81 -4.06
C TRP A 21 2.08 -0.24 -3.21
N ASN A 22 2.87 -1.12 -3.83
CA ASN A 22 3.61 -2.15 -3.10
C ASN A 22 4.63 -1.52 -2.14
N GLN A 23 5.30 -0.45 -2.56
CA GLN A 23 6.21 0.32 -1.71
C GLN A 23 5.45 0.96 -0.54
N PHE A 24 4.35 1.67 -0.84
CA PHE A 24 3.49 2.29 0.18
C PHE A 24 2.98 1.28 1.20
N LEU A 25 2.47 0.14 0.74
CA LEU A 25 1.94 -0.89 1.62
C LEU A 25 3.05 -1.54 2.47
N LYS A 26 4.23 -1.75 1.89
CA LYS A 26 5.39 -2.26 2.62
C LYS A 26 5.82 -1.29 3.71
N ASP A 27 5.90 -0.01 3.40
CA ASP A 27 6.28 1.05 4.34
C ASP A 27 5.22 1.23 5.44
N PHE A 28 3.94 1.21 5.09
CA PHE A 28 2.83 1.23 6.05
C PHE A 28 2.88 0.01 6.98
N CYS A 29 3.03 -1.20 6.43
CA CYS A 29 3.10 -2.42 7.24
C CYS A 29 4.35 -2.52 8.12
N ALA A 30 5.43 -1.83 7.75
CA ALA A 30 6.64 -1.73 8.57
C ALA A 30 6.47 -0.75 9.75
N ASP A 31 5.47 0.12 9.71
CA ASP A 31 5.17 1.06 10.79
C ASP A 31 4.46 0.36 11.96
N GLU A 32 4.89 0.66 13.18
CA GLU A 32 4.27 0.18 14.42
C GLU A 32 2.80 0.62 14.53
N ASN A 33 2.47 1.81 14.03
CA ASN A 33 1.09 2.32 14.03
C ASN A 33 0.15 1.43 13.22
N SER A 34 0.66 0.72 12.20
CA SER A 34 -0.15 -0.22 11.44
C SER A 34 -0.68 -1.38 12.30
N ALA A 35 -0.01 -1.72 13.40
CA ALA A 35 -0.43 -2.78 14.32
C ALA A 35 -1.70 -2.44 15.09
N ASN A 36 -1.99 -1.14 15.25
CA ASN A 36 -3.18 -0.64 15.93
C ASN A 36 -4.46 -0.86 15.13
N TYR A 37 -4.37 -1.14 13.82
CA TYR A 37 -5.53 -1.38 12.98
C TYR A 37 -5.84 -2.88 12.85
N SER A 38 -7.12 -3.23 12.97
CA SER A 38 -7.63 -4.59 12.76
C SER A 38 -7.57 -4.97 11.28
N ASN A 39 -7.95 -4.04 10.40
CA ASN A 39 -7.96 -4.22 8.95
C ASN A 39 -6.93 -3.33 8.24
N LYS A 40 -5.65 -3.69 8.39
CA LYS A 40 -4.50 -2.96 7.84
C LYS A 40 -4.60 -2.69 6.33
N LEU A 41 -5.03 -3.68 5.56
CA LEU A 41 -5.16 -3.54 4.10
C LEU A 41 -6.23 -2.52 3.73
N LYS A 42 -7.34 -2.48 4.48
CA LYS A 42 -8.40 -1.51 4.25
C LYS A 42 -7.92 -0.09 4.55
N VAL A 43 -7.27 0.11 5.69
CA VAL A 43 -6.66 1.40 6.07
C VAL A 43 -5.64 1.85 5.04
N ALA A 44 -4.71 0.97 4.64
CA ALA A 44 -3.72 1.28 3.61
C ALA A 44 -4.39 1.69 2.29
N SER A 45 -5.47 1.01 1.89
CA SER A 45 -6.19 1.33 0.64
C SER A 45 -6.90 2.68 0.68
N ILE A 46 -7.43 3.06 1.84
CA ILE A 46 -8.06 4.38 2.07
C ILE A 46 -6.99 5.46 1.95
N LEU A 47 -5.89 5.32 2.68
CA LEU A 47 -4.78 6.28 2.67
C LEU A 47 -4.17 6.42 1.27
N TRP A 48 -3.95 5.30 0.57
CA TRP A 48 -3.41 5.31 -0.78
C TRP A 48 -4.31 5.98 -1.80
N LYS A 49 -5.63 5.85 -1.66
CA LYS A 49 -6.58 6.56 -2.52
C LYS A 49 -6.40 8.08 -2.37
N GLU A 50 -6.25 8.56 -1.14
CA GLU A 50 -6.03 9.98 -0.85
C GLU A 50 -4.67 10.46 -1.38
N VAL A 51 -3.59 9.72 -1.09
CA VAL A 51 -2.24 10.03 -1.59
C VAL A 51 -2.18 10.03 -3.11
N ARG A 52 -2.82 9.07 -3.78
CA ARG A 52 -2.87 8.98 -5.25
C ARG A 52 -3.63 10.13 -5.89
N ASN A 53 -4.67 10.62 -5.24
CA ASN A 53 -5.46 11.76 -5.72
C ASN A 53 -4.77 13.10 -5.41
N SER A 54 -3.92 13.14 -4.39
CA SER A 54 -3.13 14.31 -4.04
C SER A 54 -1.93 14.50 -4.99
N SER A 55 -1.42 15.72 -5.05
CA SER A 55 -0.14 16.02 -5.73
C SER A 55 1.08 15.70 -4.87
N ASN A 56 0.89 15.12 -3.68
CA ASN A 56 1.97 14.80 -2.76
C ASN A 56 2.80 13.60 -3.24
N GLU A 57 3.98 13.44 -2.64
CA GLU A 57 4.80 12.26 -2.89
C GLU A 57 4.01 10.99 -2.56
N LYS A 58 4.04 10.03 -3.49
CA LYS A 58 3.30 8.76 -3.39
C LYS A 58 4.01 7.77 -2.45
N ILE A 59 4.39 8.27 -1.28
CA ILE A 59 5.18 7.59 -0.26
C ILE A 59 4.37 7.61 1.03
N TYR A 60 4.52 6.57 1.84
CA TYR A 60 3.89 6.53 3.14
C TYR A 60 4.54 7.55 4.09
N SER A 61 3.70 8.28 4.82
CA SER A 61 4.13 9.18 5.88
C SER A 61 3.22 9.00 7.09
N LYS A 62 3.80 8.99 8.29
CA LYS A 62 3.06 8.96 9.55
C LYS A 62 2.02 10.08 9.67
N LYS A 63 2.27 11.23 9.02
CA LYS A 63 1.34 12.36 8.98
C LYS A 63 -0.02 12.00 8.38
N LEU A 64 -0.05 11.06 7.43
CA LEU A 64 -1.28 10.61 6.79
C LEU A 64 -2.24 9.94 7.79
N LEU A 65 -1.70 9.30 8.83
CA LEU A 65 -2.51 8.70 9.88
C LEU A 65 -3.25 9.76 10.69
N THR A 66 -2.58 10.87 11.00
CA THR A 66 -3.19 11.98 11.74
C THR A 66 -4.13 12.80 10.84
N GLU A 67 -3.74 13.05 9.59
CA GLU A 67 -4.53 13.86 8.64
C GLU A 67 -5.82 13.16 8.22
N TYR A 68 -5.80 11.83 8.10
CA TYR A 68 -6.97 11.02 7.74
C TYR A 68 -7.47 10.17 8.90
N ALA A 69 -7.15 10.55 10.15
CA ALA A 69 -7.56 9.84 11.37
C ALA A 69 -9.07 9.56 11.36
N ASP A 70 -9.88 10.58 11.07
CA ASP A 70 -11.35 10.50 11.02
C ASP A 70 -11.89 9.41 10.08
N ARG A 71 -11.11 9.01 9.06
CA ARG A 71 -11.50 7.99 8.07
C ARG A 71 -11.02 6.58 8.40
N ILE A 72 -10.01 6.47 9.27
CA ILE A 72 -9.36 5.21 9.62
C ILE A 72 -9.65 4.78 11.06
N ASP A 73 -10.19 5.69 11.89
CA ASP A 73 -10.61 5.48 13.28
C ASP A 73 -11.61 4.30 13.41
N GLU A 74 -12.51 4.14 12.44
CA GLU A 74 -13.46 3.01 12.39
C GLU A 74 -12.76 1.63 12.34
N TYR A 75 -11.49 1.58 11.92
CA TYR A 75 -10.71 0.34 11.77
C TYR A 75 -9.65 0.16 12.85
N GLU A 76 -9.57 1.09 13.81
CA GLU A 76 -8.72 0.97 14.98
C GLU A 76 -9.22 -0.19 15.88
N LYS A 77 -8.31 -0.80 16.66
CA LYS A 77 -8.59 -1.94 17.52
C LYS A 77 -9.02 -1.55 18.91
#